data_AF-A0AAD6JEU0-F1
#
_entry.id   AF-A0AAD6JEU0-F1
#
_cell.length_a   1.000
_cell.length_b   1.000
_cell.length_c   1.000
_cell.angle_alpha   90.00
_cell.angle_beta   90.00
_cell.angle_gamma   90.00
#
_symmetry.space_group_name_H-M   'P 1'
#
loop_
_entity.id
_entity.type
_entity.pdbx_description
1 polymer ?
#
loop_
_entity_poly.entity_id
_entity_poly.type
_entity_poly.pdbx_seq_one_letter_code
_entity_poly.pdbx_strand_id
1 'polypeptide(L)'
;MSVNCSRPVERYLMASLWSPGIFLVLVLALPLKTLPLVTLAETNVYIVYMGDKLHDEPELVQESHHELLADIVGSKDAAKESILYSYKHGFSGFAAVLTKSQEKLIADFPGVAGVVRNRIISSHTTRSWDFLQVKPQLAGRISKGHSGAGSIIGVMDTGIWPESKSFRDEGMAEVPSRWRGICQEGEGFNRSHCNRKIIGARWYVKGYEAEFGKLNTSDGDEFLSPRDAGGHGTHTSSTATGGPVESASFMGLAQGLARGGAPISLAGRLQSLLGYRWLR
;
A
#
# COMPACT_ATOMS: atom_id res chain seq x y z
N MET A 1 24.46 -27.27 8.97
CA MET A 1 25.77 -27.95 8.90
C MET A 1 26.70 -27.04 8.13
N SER A 2 27.65 -26.41 8.83
CA SER A 2 28.63 -25.47 8.28
C SER A 2 29.89 -26.23 7.87
N VAL A 3 30.48 -25.88 6.73
CA VAL A 3 31.84 -26.32 6.37
C VAL A 3 32.64 -25.09 5.95
N ASN A 4 33.64 -24.82 6.77
CA ASN A 4 34.68 -23.79 6.63
C ASN A 4 35.86 -24.45 5.90
N CYS A 5 36.51 -23.77 4.96
CA CYS A 5 37.71 -24.29 4.30
C CYS A 5 38.84 -23.26 4.29
N SER A 6 40.03 -23.78 4.51
CA SER A 6 41.19 -23.17 5.15
C SER A 6 42.12 -22.43 4.17
N ARG A 7 42.86 -21.45 4.70
CA ARG A 7 44.07 -20.88 4.09
C ARG A 7 45.27 -21.81 4.31
N PRO A 8 46.34 -21.64 3.52
CA PRO A 8 47.67 -21.61 4.12
C PRO A 8 48.48 -20.37 3.76
N VAL A 9 49.40 -20.07 4.67
CA VAL A 9 50.40 -19.01 4.66
C VAL A 9 51.72 -19.65 4.23
N GLU A 10 52.52 -18.98 3.40
CA GLU A 10 53.96 -19.17 3.46
C GLU A 10 54.70 -17.89 3.06
N ARG A 11 55.67 -17.51 3.91
CA ARG A 11 56.59 -16.40 3.77
C ARG A 11 57.94 -16.97 3.34
N TYR A 12 58.63 -16.34 2.40
CA TYR A 12 60.09 -16.31 2.39
C TYR A 12 60.60 -14.94 1.93
N LEU A 13 61.47 -14.36 2.76
CA LEU A 13 62.29 -13.18 2.50
C LEU A 13 63.36 -13.49 1.44
N MET A 14 63.87 -12.46 0.73
CA MET A 14 65.30 -12.08 0.74
C MET A 14 65.54 -10.74 0.01
N ALA A 15 66.60 -10.07 0.47
CA ALA A 15 67.14 -8.72 0.28
C ALA A 15 67.46 -8.29 -1.19
N SER A 16 67.23 -7.00 -1.57
CA SER A 16 68.20 -5.86 -1.70
C SER A 16 68.92 -5.81 -3.08
N LEU A 17 68.92 -4.70 -3.86
CA LEU A 17 69.81 -3.53 -3.79
C LEU A 17 69.57 -2.57 -5.01
N TRP A 18 69.61 -1.22 -4.79
CA TRP A 18 70.06 -0.11 -5.70
C TRP A 18 69.10 0.34 -6.85
N SER A 19 68.84 1.62 -7.22
CA SER A 19 69.52 2.95 -7.13
C SER A 19 68.49 4.12 -7.24
N PRO A 20 68.84 5.39 -6.91
CA PRO A 20 67.91 6.52 -6.92
C PRO A 20 67.85 7.23 -8.28
N GLY A 21 66.70 7.16 -8.96
CA GLY A 21 66.42 7.91 -10.19
C GLY A 21 65.45 9.05 -9.92
N ILE A 22 65.91 10.28 -10.16
CA ILE A 22 65.15 11.53 -10.07
C ILE A 22 63.96 11.48 -11.05
N PHE A 23 62.73 11.36 -10.55
CA PHE A 23 61.52 11.59 -11.34
C PHE A 23 61.04 13.03 -11.13
N LEU A 24 61.28 13.87 -12.13
CA LEU A 24 60.78 15.24 -12.22
C LEU A 24 59.26 15.19 -12.45
N VAL A 25 58.46 15.48 -11.41
CA VAL A 25 57.00 15.58 -11.53
C VAL A 25 56.63 16.95 -12.11
N LEU A 26 56.39 17.00 -13.42
CA LEU A 26 55.76 18.14 -14.09
C LEU A 26 54.24 18.09 -13.82
N VAL A 27 53.80 18.79 -12.77
CA VAL A 27 52.36 19.05 -12.55
C VAL A 27 51.90 20.11 -13.55
N LEU A 28 51.35 19.67 -14.68
CA LEU A 28 50.58 20.52 -15.59
C LEU A 28 49.33 21.02 -14.86
N ALA A 29 49.35 22.29 -14.42
CA ALA A 29 48.20 22.98 -13.87
C ALA A 29 47.16 23.25 -14.96
N LEU A 30 46.35 22.24 -15.29
CA LEU A 30 45.11 22.43 -16.03
C LEU A 30 44.07 23.03 -15.08
N PRO A 31 43.36 24.11 -15.45
CA PRO A 31 42.28 24.64 -14.63
C PRO A 31 41.18 23.59 -14.57
N LEU A 32 41.04 22.97 -13.40
CA LEU A 32 39.95 22.07 -13.08
C LEU A 32 38.64 22.87 -13.16
N LYS A 33 37.99 22.86 -14.32
CA LYS A 33 36.63 23.39 -14.47
C LYS A 33 35.75 22.54 -13.58
N THR A 34 35.43 23.04 -12.39
CA THR A 34 34.47 22.43 -11.48
C THR A 34 33.13 22.38 -12.21
N LEU A 35 32.75 21.20 -12.69
CA LEU A 35 31.38 20.94 -13.10
C LEU A 35 30.48 21.22 -11.88
N PRO A 36 29.40 22.00 -12.02
CA PRO A 36 28.50 22.23 -10.91
C PRO A 36 27.95 20.88 -10.46
N LEU A 37 28.12 20.59 -9.17
CA LEU A 37 27.50 19.44 -8.54
C LEU A 37 25.98 19.66 -8.61
N VAL A 38 25.31 19.00 -9.55
CA VAL A 38 23.84 18.97 -9.60
C VAL A 38 23.39 18.10 -8.44
N THR A 39 23.16 18.73 -7.29
CA THR A 39 22.52 18.06 -6.16
C THR A 39 21.06 17.85 -6.52
N LEU A 40 20.68 16.62 -6.90
CA LEU A 40 19.27 16.25 -6.96
C LEU A 40 18.69 16.40 -5.56
N ALA A 41 17.71 17.31 -5.42
CA ALA A 41 17.01 17.47 -4.16
C ALA A 41 16.29 16.16 -3.81
N GLU A 42 16.54 15.64 -2.61
CA GLU A 42 15.84 14.45 -2.13
C GLU A 42 14.33 14.69 -2.12
N THR A 43 13.58 13.80 -2.77
CA THR A 43 12.12 13.78 -2.76
C THR A 43 11.60 12.64 -1.89
N ASN A 44 10.38 12.83 -1.35
CA ASN A 44 9.65 11.81 -0.61
C ASN A 44 8.15 11.92 -0.95
N VAL A 45 7.37 10.89 -0.62
CA VAL A 45 5.91 10.99 -0.72
C VAL A 45 5.36 11.63 0.56
N TYR A 46 4.55 12.66 0.38
CA TYR A 46 3.85 13.35 1.47
C TYR A 46 2.35 13.34 1.22
N ILE A 47 1.60 13.18 2.29
CA ILE A 47 0.14 13.25 2.35
C ILE A 47 -0.21 14.64 2.85
N VAL A 48 -0.82 15.43 1.99
CA VAL A 48 -1.35 16.78 2.28
C VAL A 48 -2.83 16.62 2.58
N TYR A 49 -3.22 16.96 3.81
CA TYR A 49 -4.60 16.95 4.27
C TYR A 49 -5.13 18.39 4.31
N MET A 50 -6.27 18.62 3.66
CA MET A 50 -6.87 19.95 3.51
C MET A 50 -8.20 20.09 4.27
N GLY A 51 -8.69 19.03 4.92
CA GLY A 51 -9.93 19.06 5.68
C GLY A 51 -11.16 18.76 4.81
N ASP A 52 -12.24 19.50 5.08
CA ASP A 52 -13.51 19.35 4.36
C ASP A 52 -13.39 19.78 2.89
N LYS A 53 -14.17 19.15 2.03
CA LYS A 53 -14.20 19.50 0.62
C LYS A 53 -14.94 20.81 0.41
N LEU A 54 -14.39 21.69 -0.43
CA LEU A 54 -15.04 22.93 -0.85
C LEU A 54 -16.15 22.70 -1.89
N HIS A 55 -16.09 21.58 -2.60
CA HIS A 55 -17.03 21.20 -3.66
C HIS A 55 -17.52 19.76 -3.46
N ASP A 56 -18.73 19.49 -3.92
CA ASP A 56 -19.28 18.14 -3.92
C ASP A 56 -18.80 17.34 -5.14
N GLU A 57 -18.58 18.02 -6.26
CA GLU A 57 -18.08 17.47 -7.52
C GLU A 57 -16.61 17.03 -7.37
N PRO A 58 -16.30 15.72 -7.49
CA PRO A 58 -14.94 15.22 -7.33
C PRO A 58 -13.94 15.87 -8.29
N GLU A 59 -14.37 16.21 -9.51
CA GLU A 59 -13.53 16.84 -10.52
C GLU A 59 -13.08 18.25 -10.09
N LEU A 60 -13.98 19.04 -9.47
CA LEU A 60 -13.66 20.36 -8.95
C LEU A 60 -12.73 20.28 -7.72
N VAL A 61 -12.97 19.31 -6.83
CA VAL A 61 -12.07 19.05 -5.69
C VAL A 61 -10.68 18.68 -6.20
N GLN A 62 -10.59 17.80 -7.19
CA GLN A 62 -9.31 17.42 -7.78
C GLN A 62 -8.62 18.61 -8.47
N GLU A 63 -9.38 19.47 -9.12
CA GLU A 63 -8.84 20.68 -9.74
C GLU A 63 -8.23 21.63 -8.69
N SER A 64 -8.93 21.84 -7.57
CA SER A 64 -8.41 22.66 -6.45
C SER A 64 -7.08 22.13 -5.90
N HIS A 65 -6.86 20.80 -5.93
CA HIS A 65 -5.59 20.22 -5.49
C HIS A 65 -4.45 20.54 -6.46
N HIS A 66 -4.72 20.51 -7.78
CA HIS A 66 -3.73 20.86 -8.79
C HIS A 66 -3.38 22.35 -8.72
N GLU A 67 -4.38 23.21 -8.54
CA GLU A 67 -4.20 24.66 -8.39
C GLU A 67 -3.35 24.98 -7.16
N LEU A 68 -3.69 24.43 -6.00
CA LEU A 68 -2.93 24.65 -4.77
C LEU A 68 -1.47 24.19 -4.91
N LEU A 69 -1.26 22.99 -5.46
CA LEU A 69 0.11 22.49 -5.59
C LEU A 69 0.92 23.24 -6.66
N ALA A 70 0.26 23.76 -7.71
CA ALA A 70 0.93 24.53 -8.76
C ALA A 70 1.67 25.75 -8.22
N ASP A 71 1.14 26.41 -7.19
CA ASP A 71 1.80 27.56 -6.54
C ASP A 71 3.12 27.17 -5.85
N ILE A 72 3.25 25.90 -5.46
CA ILE A 72 4.43 25.36 -4.79
C ILE A 72 5.44 24.77 -5.77
N VAL A 73 4.97 24.09 -6.82
CA VAL A 73 5.82 23.37 -7.78
C VAL A 73 6.05 24.13 -9.09
N GLY A 74 5.40 25.28 -9.26
CA GLY A 74 5.63 26.25 -10.33
C GLY A 74 4.72 26.12 -11.55
N SER A 75 3.97 25.02 -11.71
CA SER A 75 2.98 24.87 -12.78
C SER A 75 1.94 23.81 -12.47
N LYS A 76 0.79 23.91 -13.15
CA LYS A 76 -0.30 22.94 -13.05
C LYS A 76 0.08 21.56 -13.59
N ASP A 77 0.94 21.49 -14.61
CA ASP A 77 1.39 20.22 -15.15
C ASP A 77 2.40 19.54 -14.23
N ALA A 78 3.33 20.29 -13.63
CA ALA A 78 4.20 19.77 -12.58
C ALA A 78 3.38 19.29 -11.36
N ALA A 79 2.29 19.98 -11.00
CA ALA A 79 1.40 19.54 -9.93
C ALA A 79 0.72 18.20 -10.24
N LYS A 80 0.22 18.02 -11.47
CA LYS A 80 -0.38 16.75 -11.92
C LYS A 80 0.64 15.61 -11.91
N GLU A 81 1.88 15.88 -12.31
CA GLU A 81 2.97 14.89 -12.30
C GLU A 81 3.40 14.50 -10.88
N SER A 82 3.44 15.47 -9.96
CA SER A 82 3.77 15.24 -8.56
C SER A 82 2.68 14.49 -7.80
N ILE A 83 1.39 14.70 -8.11
CA ILE A 83 0.26 14.08 -7.39
C ILE A 83 0.08 12.61 -7.79
N LEU A 84 0.31 11.72 -6.85
CA LEU A 84 0.09 10.27 -7.00
C LEU A 84 -1.38 9.90 -6.82
N TYR A 85 -2.02 10.49 -5.80
CA TYR A 85 -3.40 10.25 -5.43
C TYR A 85 -4.10 11.53 -5.00
N SER A 86 -5.36 11.68 -5.39
CA SER A 86 -6.24 12.78 -4.99
C SER A 86 -7.41 12.21 -4.18
N TYR A 87 -7.54 12.63 -2.92
CA TYR A 87 -8.65 12.27 -2.04
C TYR A 87 -9.76 13.29 -2.21
N LYS A 88 -10.84 12.88 -2.87
CA LYS A 88 -11.88 13.81 -3.36
C LYS A 88 -13.32 13.45 -2.98
N HIS A 89 -13.49 12.36 -2.22
CA HIS A 89 -14.82 11.83 -1.91
C HIS A 89 -15.24 12.09 -0.46
N GLY A 90 -14.40 11.72 0.52
CA GLY A 90 -14.70 11.88 1.94
C GLY A 90 -14.10 13.13 2.59
N PHE A 91 -12.96 13.57 2.09
CA PHE A 91 -12.23 14.78 2.54
C PHE A 91 -11.44 15.32 1.34
N SER A 92 -10.86 16.51 1.47
CA SER A 92 -9.94 17.11 0.49
C SER A 92 -8.49 16.89 0.91
N GLY A 93 -7.66 16.52 -0.05
CA GLY A 93 -6.23 16.29 0.15
C GLY A 93 -5.64 15.42 -0.96
N PHE A 94 -4.33 15.22 -0.91
CA PHE A 94 -3.61 14.44 -1.92
C PHE A 94 -2.30 13.85 -1.38
N ALA A 95 -1.80 12.81 -2.03
CA ALA A 95 -0.42 12.36 -1.85
C ALA A 95 0.42 12.81 -3.04
N ALA A 96 1.55 13.45 -2.78
CA ALA A 96 2.44 13.97 -3.80
C ALA A 96 3.92 13.68 -3.49
N VAL A 97 4.71 13.56 -4.55
CA VAL A 97 6.18 13.50 -4.48
C VAL A 97 6.70 14.94 -4.36
N LEU A 98 7.27 15.28 -3.20
CA LEU A 98 7.76 16.62 -2.88
C LEU A 98 9.18 16.56 -2.34
N THR A 99 9.94 17.64 -2.58
CA THR A 99 11.18 17.90 -1.87
C THR A 99 10.90 18.39 -0.45
N LYS A 100 11.90 18.31 0.44
CA LYS A 100 11.80 18.85 1.81
C LYS A 100 11.49 20.36 1.85
N SER A 101 11.91 21.14 0.86
CA SER A 101 11.58 22.57 0.80
C SER A 101 10.14 22.80 0.36
N GLN A 102 9.67 22.07 -0.65
CA GLN A 102 8.27 22.12 -1.09
C GLN A 102 7.31 21.67 0.02
N GLU A 103 7.67 20.63 0.77
CA GLU A 103 6.87 20.18 1.92
C GLU A 103 6.72 21.26 3.00
N LYS A 104 7.80 21.96 3.35
CA LYS A 104 7.72 23.08 4.31
C LYS A 104 6.84 24.21 3.81
N LEU A 105 6.95 24.56 2.53
CA LEU A 105 6.13 25.61 1.93
C LEU A 105 4.65 25.26 1.94
N ILE A 106 4.30 24.02 1.59
CA ILE A 106 2.90 23.60 1.55
C ILE A 106 2.30 23.39 2.94
N ALA A 107 3.10 23.05 3.95
CA ALA A 107 2.62 22.89 5.32
C ALA A 107 2.03 24.18 5.92
N ASP A 108 2.55 25.34 5.51
CA ASP A 108 2.07 26.66 5.94
C ASP A 108 1.06 27.29 4.96
N PHE A 109 0.67 26.57 3.90
CA PHE A 109 -0.17 27.12 2.84
C PHE A 109 -1.65 27.21 3.27
N PRO A 110 -2.36 28.32 2.96
CA PRO A 110 -3.77 28.46 3.27
C PRO A 110 -4.61 27.30 2.71
N GLY A 111 -5.43 26.69 3.58
CA GLY A 111 -6.25 25.52 3.22
C GLY A 111 -5.56 24.17 3.44
N VAL A 112 -4.30 24.13 3.86
CA VAL A 112 -3.64 22.90 4.31
C VAL A 112 -3.77 22.78 5.84
N ALA A 113 -4.40 21.69 6.28
CA ALA A 113 -4.60 21.39 7.70
C ALA A 113 -3.44 20.54 8.28
N GLY A 114 -2.72 19.79 7.44
CA GLY A 114 -1.54 19.07 7.87
C GLY A 114 -0.83 18.33 6.74
N VAL A 115 0.46 18.08 6.94
CA VAL A 115 1.31 17.34 6.00
C VAL A 115 2.02 16.21 6.74
N VAL A 116 1.97 14.99 6.20
CA VAL A 116 2.58 13.81 6.82
C VAL A 116 3.35 13.03 5.77
N ARG A 117 4.61 12.69 6.08
CA ARG A 117 5.40 11.80 5.23
C ARG A 117 4.78 10.40 5.18
N ASN A 118 4.72 9.82 3.98
CA ASN A 118 4.33 8.44 3.76
C ASN A 118 5.20 7.45 4.57
N ARG A 119 4.61 6.34 4.99
CA ARG A 119 5.31 5.29 5.75
C ARG A 119 4.75 3.92 5.40
N ILE A 120 5.62 2.91 5.39
CA ILE A 120 5.20 1.51 5.39
C ILE A 120 4.69 1.15 6.79
N ILE A 121 3.54 0.50 6.85
CA ILE A 121 2.96 -0.04 8.08
C ILE A 121 2.95 -1.56 7.98
N SER A 122 3.41 -2.26 9.01
CA SER A 122 3.36 -3.71 9.07
C SER A 122 1.94 -4.21 9.36
N SER A 123 1.56 -5.34 8.78
CA SER A 123 0.30 -6.01 9.10
C SER A 123 0.28 -6.49 10.54
N HIS A 124 -0.81 -6.22 11.25
CA HIS A 124 -1.01 -6.64 12.63
C HIS A 124 -2.30 -7.46 12.74
N THR A 125 -2.16 -8.79 12.79
CA THR A 125 -3.26 -9.66 13.24
C THR A 125 -2.75 -10.62 14.30
N THR A 126 -2.94 -10.27 15.57
CA THR A 126 -2.86 -11.21 16.68
C THR A 126 -4.27 -11.71 17.00
N ARG A 127 -4.55 -12.96 16.64
CA ARG A 127 -5.55 -13.85 17.28
C ARG A 127 -6.93 -13.20 17.55
N SER A 128 -7.69 -12.92 16.49
CA SER A 128 -8.90 -12.07 16.53
C SER A 128 -10.13 -12.66 17.25
N TRP A 129 -10.28 -13.98 17.35
CA TRP A 129 -11.52 -14.58 17.87
C TRP A 129 -11.44 -15.10 19.31
N ASP A 130 -10.31 -15.68 19.72
CA ASP A 130 -10.10 -16.09 21.13
C ASP A 130 -10.08 -14.88 22.08
N PHE A 131 -9.67 -13.71 21.57
CA PHE A 131 -9.70 -12.43 22.31
C PHE A 131 -11.13 -11.95 22.60
N LEU A 132 -12.10 -12.25 21.73
CA LEU A 132 -13.45 -11.68 21.82
C LEU A 132 -14.38 -12.45 22.75
N GLN A 133 -13.95 -13.57 23.36
CA GLN A 133 -14.75 -14.43 24.25
C GLN A 133 -16.21 -14.52 23.80
N VAL A 134 -16.46 -14.72 22.50
CA VAL A 134 -17.82 -14.75 21.97
C VAL A 134 -18.48 -16.03 22.46
N LYS A 135 -19.05 -15.97 23.66
CA LYS A 135 -19.79 -17.07 24.26
C LYS A 135 -20.96 -17.41 23.33
N PRO A 136 -21.34 -18.70 23.21
CA PRO A 136 -22.45 -19.17 22.36
C PRO A 136 -23.78 -18.40 22.54
N GLN A 137 -23.95 -17.76 23.69
CA GLN A 137 -25.11 -16.96 24.09
C GLN A 137 -25.25 -15.63 23.32
N LEU A 138 -24.27 -15.20 22.51
CA LEU A 138 -24.39 -14.02 21.63
C LEU A 138 -25.10 -14.27 20.29
N ALA A 139 -25.53 -15.51 20.01
CA ALA A 139 -26.37 -15.84 18.85
C ALA A 139 -27.62 -14.94 18.73
N GLY A 140 -28.14 -14.44 19.86
CA GLY A 140 -29.26 -13.50 19.94
C GLY A 140 -28.96 -12.06 19.48
N ARG A 141 -27.70 -11.60 19.43
CA ARG A 141 -27.33 -10.26 18.91
C ARG A 141 -26.92 -10.30 17.44
N ILE A 142 -26.29 -11.39 16.98
CA ILE A 142 -25.99 -11.64 15.56
C ILE A 142 -27.30 -11.80 14.76
N SER A 143 -28.33 -12.42 15.35
CA SER A 143 -29.67 -12.50 14.76
C SER A 143 -30.38 -11.14 14.66
N LYS A 144 -30.21 -10.24 15.65
CA LYS A 144 -30.75 -8.86 15.56
C LYS A 144 -30.04 -7.99 14.50
N GLY A 145 -28.76 -8.27 14.22
CA GLY A 145 -27.98 -7.58 13.20
C GLY A 145 -28.17 -8.11 11.77
N HIS A 146 -29.14 -9.02 11.55
CA HIS A 146 -29.38 -9.69 10.27
C HIS A 146 -28.06 -10.19 9.63
N SER A 147 -27.11 -10.70 10.42
CA SER A 147 -25.81 -11.20 9.95
C SER A 147 -25.03 -10.23 9.02
N GLY A 148 -25.29 -8.92 9.08
CA GLY A 148 -24.66 -7.89 8.25
C GLY A 148 -25.32 -7.62 6.90
N ALA A 149 -26.53 -8.13 6.64
CA ALA A 149 -27.26 -7.89 5.39
C ALA A 149 -27.35 -6.39 5.04
N GLY A 150 -27.11 -6.05 3.78
CA GLY A 150 -27.13 -4.66 3.29
C GLY A 150 -25.93 -3.79 3.72
N SER A 151 -25.07 -4.32 4.59
CA SER A 151 -23.82 -3.66 4.98
C SER A 151 -22.72 -3.95 3.96
N ILE A 152 -21.87 -2.96 3.73
CA ILE A 152 -20.65 -3.07 2.92
C ILE A 152 -19.48 -2.89 3.86
N ILE A 153 -18.64 -3.91 3.97
CA ILE A 153 -17.47 -3.88 4.85
C ILE A 153 -16.23 -3.62 4.00
N GLY A 154 -15.59 -2.48 4.26
CA GLY A 154 -14.31 -2.07 3.67
C GLY A 154 -13.14 -2.76 4.38
N VAL A 155 -12.34 -3.54 3.67
CA VAL A 155 -11.13 -4.15 4.24
C VAL A 155 -9.88 -3.60 3.54
N MET A 156 -9.00 -2.94 4.29
CA MET A 156 -7.69 -2.45 3.84
C MET A 156 -6.60 -3.44 4.25
N ASP A 157 -6.04 -4.18 3.29
CA ASP A 157 -5.11 -5.29 3.58
C ASP A 157 -4.23 -5.63 2.35
N THR A 158 -3.56 -6.80 2.33
CA THR A 158 -2.64 -7.28 1.28
C THR A 158 -3.30 -7.78 -0.02
N GLY A 159 -4.60 -7.51 -0.23
CA GLY A 159 -5.36 -8.01 -1.38
C GLY A 159 -6.31 -9.14 -1.03
N ILE A 160 -6.99 -9.75 -2.00
CA ILE A 160 -7.89 -10.91 -1.82
C ILE A 160 -7.60 -12.05 -2.79
N TRP A 161 -7.82 -13.29 -2.33
CA TRP A 161 -7.92 -14.46 -3.19
C TRP A 161 -9.39 -14.75 -3.52
N PRO A 162 -9.91 -14.24 -4.65
CA PRO A 162 -11.35 -14.25 -4.95
C PRO A 162 -11.92 -15.66 -5.15
N GLU A 163 -11.10 -16.64 -5.53
CA GLU A 163 -11.53 -18.04 -5.75
C GLU A 163 -11.78 -18.81 -4.44
N SER A 164 -11.48 -18.22 -3.29
CA SER A 164 -11.73 -18.86 -2.00
C SER A 164 -13.22 -19.15 -1.81
N LYS A 165 -13.54 -20.36 -1.32
CA LYS A 165 -14.92 -20.77 -0.99
C LYS A 165 -15.63 -19.82 -0.02
N SER A 166 -14.85 -19.06 0.78
CA SER A 166 -15.37 -18.05 1.72
C SER A 166 -15.99 -16.84 1.01
N PHE A 167 -15.71 -16.63 -0.28
CA PHE A 167 -16.17 -15.47 -1.03
C PHE A 167 -17.13 -15.81 -2.18
N ARG A 168 -17.70 -17.01 -2.15
CA ARG A 168 -18.82 -17.34 -3.04
C ARG A 168 -20.04 -16.50 -2.69
N ASP A 169 -20.89 -16.28 -3.68
CA ASP A 169 -22.00 -15.33 -3.61
C ASP A 169 -23.37 -15.98 -3.75
N GLU A 170 -23.45 -17.30 -3.57
CA GLU A 170 -24.73 -18.00 -3.53
C GLU A 170 -25.58 -17.50 -2.35
N GLY A 171 -26.83 -17.16 -2.62
CA GLY A 171 -27.74 -16.61 -1.61
C GLY A 171 -27.47 -15.16 -1.21
N MET A 172 -26.49 -14.48 -1.83
CA MET A 172 -26.25 -13.05 -1.62
C MET A 172 -27.27 -12.20 -2.38
N ALA A 173 -27.78 -11.15 -1.72
CA ALA A 173 -28.62 -10.14 -2.36
C ALA A 173 -27.86 -9.36 -3.45
N GLU A 174 -28.61 -8.62 -4.27
CA GLU A 174 -28.02 -7.74 -5.28
C GLU A 174 -27.12 -6.66 -4.66
N VAL A 175 -26.14 -6.23 -5.43
CA VAL A 175 -25.25 -5.14 -5.04
C VAL A 175 -26.09 -3.85 -4.92
N PRO A 176 -26.04 -3.13 -3.78
CA PRO A 176 -26.81 -1.91 -3.58
C PRO A 176 -26.52 -0.89 -4.68
N SER A 177 -27.57 -0.29 -5.25
CA SER A 177 -27.45 0.73 -6.30
C SER A 177 -26.63 1.96 -5.88
N ARG A 178 -26.51 2.20 -4.57
CA ARG A 178 -25.64 3.23 -3.98
C ARG A 178 -24.14 2.92 -4.07
N TRP A 179 -23.75 1.68 -4.40
CA TRP A 179 -22.34 1.30 -4.52
C TRP A 179 -21.73 1.95 -5.76
N ARG A 180 -20.60 2.65 -5.56
CA ARG A 180 -19.85 3.33 -6.62
C ARG A 180 -18.41 2.82 -6.75
N GLY A 181 -18.06 1.75 -6.01
CA GLY A 181 -16.74 1.13 -6.12
C GLY A 181 -16.58 0.38 -7.43
N ILE A 182 -15.33 0.09 -7.77
CA ILE A 182 -14.97 -0.62 -9.01
C ILE A 182 -14.30 -1.95 -8.71
N CYS A 183 -14.30 -2.84 -9.69
CA CYS A 183 -13.41 -3.98 -9.75
C CYS A 183 -12.21 -3.60 -10.63
N GLN A 184 -11.15 -3.13 -10.01
CA GLN A 184 -9.94 -2.68 -10.70
C GLN A 184 -9.16 -3.91 -11.18
N GLU A 185 -8.93 -3.98 -12.49
CA GLU A 185 -8.18 -5.08 -13.09
C GLU A 185 -6.67 -4.91 -12.87
N GLY A 186 -5.95 -6.00 -13.06
CA GLY A 186 -4.50 -6.08 -12.98
C GLY A 186 -4.01 -7.51 -13.21
N GLU A 187 -2.75 -7.75 -12.89
CA GLU A 187 -2.12 -9.06 -13.00
C GLU A 187 -2.91 -10.16 -12.28
N GLY A 188 -3.31 -11.20 -13.01
CA GLY A 188 -4.08 -12.32 -12.47
C GLY A 188 -5.46 -11.95 -11.91
N PHE A 189 -5.96 -10.74 -12.13
CA PHE A 189 -7.23 -10.27 -11.57
C PHE A 189 -8.00 -9.43 -12.59
N ASN A 190 -9.05 -9.99 -13.17
CA ASN A 190 -10.00 -9.31 -14.06
C ASN A 190 -11.33 -9.00 -13.36
N ARG A 191 -12.24 -8.27 -14.05
CA ARG A 191 -13.57 -7.91 -13.52
C ARG A 191 -14.43 -9.07 -13.04
N SER A 192 -14.28 -10.28 -13.60
CA SER A 192 -15.11 -11.44 -13.19
C SER A 192 -14.75 -12.01 -11.82
N HIS A 193 -13.64 -11.56 -11.22
CA HIS A 193 -13.31 -11.92 -9.84
C HIS A 193 -14.12 -11.15 -8.80
N CYS A 194 -14.79 -10.05 -9.19
CA CYS A 194 -15.83 -9.45 -8.37
C CYS A 194 -17.17 -10.13 -8.66
N ASN A 195 -17.94 -10.33 -7.60
CA ASN A 195 -19.25 -10.99 -7.63
C ASN A 195 -20.20 -10.30 -6.63
N ARG A 196 -21.35 -10.89 -6.29
CA ARG A 196 -22.23 -10.28 -5.28
C ARG A 196 -21.66 -10.33 -3.86
N LYS A 197 -20.56 -11.05 -3.61
CA LYS A 197 -19.85 -11.07 -2.33
C LYS A 197 -18.70 -10.08 -2.30
N ILE A 198 -17.77 -10.15 -3.25
CA ILE A 198 -16.69 -9.18 -3.48
C ILE A 198 -17.21 -8.14 -4.49
N ILE A 199 -17.81 -7.07 -4.00
CA ILE A 199 -18.49 -6.09 -4.86
C ILE A 199 -17.55 -5.02 -5.42
N GLY A 200 -16.32 -4.94 -4.91
CA GLY A 200 -15.26 -4.16 -5.52
C GLY A 200 -13.91 -4.48 -4.91
N ALA A 201 -12.88 -4.19 -5.70
CA ALA A 201 -11.51 -4.53 -5.41
C ALA A 201 -10.63 -3.44 -6.03
N ARG A 202 -9.77 -2.83 -5.24
CA ARG A 202 -8.83 -1.79 -5.67
C ARG A 202 -7.46 -2.05 -5.12
N TRP A 203 -6.44 -1.49 -5.74
CA TRP A 203 -5.06 -1.59 -5.29
C TRP A 203 -4.31 -0.28 -5.51
N TYR A 204 -3.31 -0.03 -4.66
CA TYR A 204 -2.60 1.26 -4.57
C TYR A 204 -1.09 1.02 -4.45
N VAL A 205 -0.35 1.21 -5.54
CA VAL A 205 1.10 0.95 -5.60
C VAL A 205 1.95 2.21 -5.78
N LYS A 206 1.40 3.29 -6.35
CA LYS A 206 2.18 4.47 -6.77
C LYS A 206 3.07 5.07 -5.67
N GLY A 207 2.58 5.11 -4.42
CA GLY A 207 3.36 5.61 -3.29
C GLY A 207 4.57 4.73 -2.97
N TYR A 208 4.42 3.41 -3.15
CA TYR A 208 5.51 2.45 -2.96
C TYR A 208 6.53 2.63 -4.07
N GLU A 209 6.08 2.70 -5.33
CA GLU A 209 6.97 2.86 -6.47
C GLU A 209 7.74 4.17 -6.46
N ALA A 210 7.12 5.24 -5.95
CA ALA A 210 7.77 6.53 -5.81
C ALA A 210 8.90 6.54 -4.75
N GLU A 211 8.84 5.67 -3.73
CA GLU A 211 9.85 5.63 -2.65
C GLU A 211 10.87 4.49 -2.81
N PHE A 212 10.44 3.34 -3.34
CA PHE A 212 11.22 2.10 -3.36
C PHE A 212 11.48 1.57 -4.77
N GLY A 213 10.94 2.23 -5.80
CA GLY A 213 10.99 1.76 -7.18
C GLY A 213 9.95 0.69 -7.49
N LYS A 214 9.96 0.22 -8.74
CA LYS A 214 8.95 -0.70 -9.27
C LYS A 214 8.83 -1.97 -8.41
N LEU A 215 7.60 -2.40 -8.19
CA LEU A 215 7.32 -3.67 -7.51
C LEU A 215 7.81 -4.84 -8.38
N ASN A 216 8.57 -5.77 -7.81
CA ASN A 216 8.97 -6.99 -8.50
C ASN A 216 7.84 -8.01 -8.40
N THR A 217 7.25 -8.41 -9.53
CA THR A 217 6.22 -9.45 -9.60
C THR A 217 6.71 -10.77 -10.20
N SER A 218 7.99 -10.84 -10.61
CA SER A 218 8.55 -11.97 -11.37
C SER A 218 8.47 -13.31 -10.64
N ASP A 219 8.54 -13.28 -9.31
CA ASP A 219 8.58 -14.49 -8.47
C ASP A 219 7.19 -14.92 -7.97
N GLY A 220 6.12 -14.18 -8.32
CA GLY A 220 4.75 -14.44 -7.86
C GLY A 220 4.47 -14.07 -6.41
N ASP A 221 5.45 -13.46 -5.72
CA ASP A 221 5.34 -13.01 -4.33
C ASP A 221 4.46 -11.76 -4.16
N GLU A 222 4.17 -11.05 -5.25
CA GLU A 222 3.27 -9.89 -5.29
C GLU A 222 2.61 -9.77 -6.67
N PHE A 223 1.45 -9.10 -6.70
CA PHE A 223 0.72 -8.81 -7.93
C PHE A 223 0.49 -7.30 -8.10
N LEU A 224 0.64 -6.80 -9.32
CA LEU A 224 0.14 -5.47 -9.70
C LEU A 224 -1.39 -5.52 -9.93
N SER A 225 -2.12 -5.92 -8.89
CA SER A 225 -3.58 -6.09 -8.90
C SER A 225 -4.16 -6.18 -7.49
N PRO A 226 -5.48 -6.30 -7.31
CA PRO A 226 -6.10 -6.60 -6.01
C PRO A 226 -5.87 -8.02 -5.48
N ARG A 227 -5.12 -8.87 -6.20
CA ARG A 227 -4.88 -10.27 -5.82
C ARG A 227 -3.93 -10.35 -4.63
N ASP A 228 -4.29 -11.19 -3.68
CA ASP A 228 -3.47 -11.49 -2.50
C ASP A 228 -2.39 -12.51 -2.84
N ALA A 229 -1.13 -12.16 -2.65
CA ALA A 229 -0.01 -13.10 -2.68
C ALA A 229 0.35 -13.63 -1.27
N GLY A 230 0.26 -12.76 -0.26
CA GLY A 230 0.68 -13.07 1.12
C GLY A 230 -0.34 -13.82 1.98
N GLY A 231 -1.63 -13.79 1.61
CA GLY A 231 -2.70 -14.52 2.30
C GLY A 231 -3.31 -13.81 3.51
N HIS A 232 -2.60 -12.83 4.09
CA HIS A 232 -3.08 -12.06 5.26
C HIS A 232 -4.41 -11.38 4.96
N GLY A 233 -4.51 -10.71 3.81
CA GLY A 233 -5.76 -10.12 3.36
C GLY A 233 -6.87 -11.14 3.25
N THR A 234 -6.68 -12.23 2.54
CA THR A 234 -7.70 -13.28 2.37
C THR A 234 -8.18 -13.80 3.72
N HIS A 235 -7.26 -14.03 4.65
CA HIS A 235 -7.57 -14.48 6.01
C HIS A 235 -8.37 -13.43 6.83
N THR A 236 -7.96 -12.16 6.81
CA THR A 236 -8.67 -11.08 7.51
C THR A 236 -10.07 -10.87 6.94
N SER A 237 -10.22 -10.92 5.61
CA SER A 237 -11.52 -10.75 4.96
C SER A 237 -12.46 -11.92 5.20
N SER A 238 -11.98 -13.17 5.18
CA SER A 238 -12.79 -14.34 5.49
C SER A 238 -13.20 -14.35 6.96
N THR A 239 -12.32 -13.88 7.85
CA THR A 239 -12.61 -13.64 9.26
C THR A 239 -13.73 -12.60 9.42
N ALA A 240 -13.66 -11.45 8.75
CA ALA A 240 -14.68 -10.42 8.89
C ALA A 240 -16.02 -10.81 8.23
N THR A 241 -15.96 -11.31 7.00
CA THR A 241 -17.12 -11.40 6.10
C THR A 241 -17.31 -12.75 5.43
N GLY A 242 -16.46 -13.75 5.66
CA GLY A 242 -16.51 -15.03 4.94
C GLY A 242 -17.87 -15.72 5.03
N GLY A 243 -18.37 -16.20 3.90
CA GLY A 243 -19.52 -17.10 3.85
C GLY A 243 -19.22 -18.44 4.53
N PRO A 244 -20.26 -19.23 4.83
CA PRO A 244 -20.09 -20.55 5.44
C PRO A 244 -19.31 -21.50 4.52
N VAL A 245 -18.28 -22.13 5.07
CA VAL A 245 -17.51 -23.19 4.41
C VAL A 245 -17.48 -24.42 5.32
N GLU A 246 -18.19 -25.46 4.90
CA GLU A 246 -18.26 -26.73 5.62
C GLU A 246 -16.95 -27.51 5.49
N SER A 247 -16.63 -28.29 6.54
CA SER A 247 -15.44 -29.15 6.60
C SER A 247 -14.12 -28.41 6.31
N ALA A 248 -14.05 -27.12 6.64
CA ALA A 248 -12.80 -26.37 6.57
C ALA A 248 -11.82 -26.89 7.63
N SER A 249 -10.57 -27.12 7.25
CA SER A 249 -9.50 -27.55 8.16
C SER A 249 -8.14 -27.12 7.62
N PHE A 250 -7.14 -27.05 8.50
CA PHE A 250 -5.74 -26.92 8.10
C PHE A 250 -5.04 -28.26 8.38
N MET A 251 -4.80 -29.06 7.34
CA MET A 251 -4.21 -30.40 7.47
C MET A 251 -4.95 -31.27 8.52
N GLY A 252 -6.28 -31.17 8.58
CA GLY A 252 -7.13 -31.89 9.55
C GLY A 252 -7.29 -31.20 10.91
N LEU A 253 -6.53 -30.15 11.21
CA LEU A 253 -6.70 -29.36 12.42
C LEU A 253 -7.90 -28.41 12.31
N ALA A 254 -8.59 -28.24 13.43
CA ALA A 254 -9.76 -27.37 13.57
C ALA A 254 -10.88 -27.64 12.54
N GLN A 255 -11.09 -28.92 12.19
CA GLN A 255 -12.14 -29.30 11.24
C GLN A 255 -13.52 -28.83 11.73
N GLY A 256 -14.21 -28.05 10.89
CA GLY A 256 -15.54 -27.56 11.21
C GLY A 256 -16.11 -26.61 10.17
N LEU A 257 -17.12 -25.85 10.58
CA LEU A 257 -17.72 -24.79 9.77
C LEU A 257 -16.93 -23.49 9.96
N ALA A 258 -16.20 -23.07 8.93
CA ALA A 258 -15.61 -21.73 8.90
C ALA A 258 -16.65 -20.70 8.43
N ARG A 259 -16.71 -19.53 9.08
CA ARG A 259 -17.51 -18.37 8.66
C ARG A 259 -16.97 -17.09 9.27
N GLY A 260 -17.27 -15.97 8.64
CA GLY A 260 -16.96 -14.65 9.18
C GLY A 260 -17.97 -14.17 10.23
N GLY A 261 -17.67 -13.04 10.86
CA GLY A 261 -18.57 -12.37 11.80
C GLY A 261 -19.85 -11.84 11.16
N ALA A 262 -19.78 -11.40 9.90
CA ALA A 262 -20.90 -10.92 9.09
C ALA A 262 -21.01 -11.72 7.77
N PRO A 263 -21.46 -12.97 7.80
CA PRO A 263 -21.37 -13.88 6.65
C PRO A 263 -22.24 -13.46 5.46
N ILE A 264 -23.29 -12.65 5.66
CA ILE A 264 -24.17 -12.17 4.58
C ILE A 264 -23.98 -10.68 4.25
N SER A 265 -22.95 -10.02 4.80
CA SER A 265 -22.54 -8.69 4.35
C SER A 265 -21.82 -8.75 3.01
N LEU A 266 -21.88 -7.66 2.26
CA LEU A 266 -21.10 -7.47 1.05
C LEU A 266 -19.69 -7.03 1.46
N ALA A 267 -18.67 -7.55 0.79
CA ALA A 267 -17.28 -7.17 0.98
C ALA A 267 -16.87 -6.18 -0.12
N GLY A 268 -16.50 -4.97 0.27
CA GLY A 268 -15.76 -4.03 -0.59
C GLY A 268 -14.30 -4.09 -0.16
N ARG A 269 -13.38 -4.39 -1.06
CA ARG A 269 -11.96 -4.52 -0.68
C ARG A 269 -11.08 -3.43 -1.27
N LEU A 270 -10.17 -2.97 -0.42
CA LEU A 270 -9.04 -2.14 -0.75
C LEU A 270 -7.74 -2.92 -0.46
N GLN A 271 -6.92 -3.19 -1.46
CA GLN A 271 -5.53 -3.57 -1.25
C GLN A 271 -4.73 -2.30 -0.98
N SER A 272 -4.33 -2.11 0.26
CA SER A 272 -3.48 -1.00 0.68
C SER A 272 -2.08 -1.56 0.85
N LEU A 273 -1.21 -1.39 -0.16
CA LEU A 273 0.22 -1.63 0.04
C LEU A 273 0.86 -0.51 0.90
N LEU A 274 0.13 0.59 1.17
CA LEU A 274 0.58 1.69 2.03
C LEU A 274 -0.60 2.30 2.80
N GLY A 275 -0.59 2.08 4.11
CA GLY A 275 -1.59 2.63 5.02
C GLY A 275 -1.42 4.13 5.19
N TYR A 276 -2.46 4.89 4.85
CA TYR A 276 -2.61 6.27 5.31
C TYR A 276 -2.80 6.26 6.82
N ARG A 277 -1.91 6.94 7.54
CA ARG A 277 -2.16 7.36 8.91
C ARG A 277 -3.35 8.31 8.86
N TRP A 278 -4.50 7.90 9.41
CA TRP A 278 -5.53 8.86 9.77
C TRP A 278 -4.90 9.82 10.78
N LEU A 279 -4.75 11.08 10.35
CA LEU A 279 -4.41 12.19 11.23
C LEU A 279 -5.39 12.14 12.42
N ARG A 280 -4.84 11.95 13.61
CA ARG A 280 -5.54 12.30 14.85
C ARG A 280 -5.31 13.78 15.10
#